data_AF-A0A5R9DZA7-F1
#
_entry.id   AF-A0A5R9DZA7-F1
#
_cell.length_a   1.000
_cell.length_b   1.000
_cell.length_c   1.000
_cell.angle_alpha   90.00
_cell.angle_beta   90.00
_cell.angle_gamma   90.00
#
_symmetry.space_group_name_H-M   'P 1'
#
loop_
_entity.id
_entity.type
_entity.pdbx_description
1 polymer ?
#
loop_
_entity_poly.entity_id
_entity_poly.type
_entity_poly.pdbx_seq_one_letter_code
_entity_poly.pdbx_strand_id
1 'polypeptide(L)'
;MIPAAFDYRRPESVDEAVTALADGGEEAKVLAGGQSLLPMLRLRLAFPELLVDVGRIDELRGVHEEADTLVIGAMTTHHDVLADPLVRRHAGLLAAATETVADPAVRNRGTLGGSLAHADPAADLPAVVLALDGELVAAGPRGRRTIAARDFFTDYLQSALGPDELLVEVRLPKSGDWGFRYEKFHRTAQAWAAVGVAVLVRSDGGRIAEARIGLTNMGPTPLRAAAAEAALAGAEGPEEVARAAEAAAEGTSPSTDLWGSSEYREHMARVLTRRAVLAAAGPS
;
A
#
# COMPACT_ATOMS: atom_id res chain seq x y z
N MET A 1 -10.67 26.94 6.60
CA MET A 1 -11.35 25.69 6.98
C MET A 1 -10.71 25.17 8.25
N ILE A 2 -11.49 25.05 9.34
CA ILE A 2 -11.01 24.79 10.71
C ILE A 2 -11.62 23.46 11.22
N PRO A 3 -10.79 22.51 11.71
CA PRO A 3 -11.27 21.28 12.35
C PRO A 3 -12.22 21.53 13.52
N ALA A 4 -13.00 20.52 13.90
CA ALA A 4 -13.63 20.49 15.22
C ALA A 4 -12.55 20.43 16.32
N ALA A 5 -12.90 20.84 17.54
CA ALA A 5 -12.01 20.66 18.69
C ALA A 5 -11.85 19.16 18.99
N PHE A 6 -10.66 18.79 19.42
CA PHE A 6 -10.30 17.45 19.86
C PHE A 6 -9.23 17.56 20.94
N ASP A 7 -9.19 16.57 21.82
CA ASP A 7 -8.07 16.35 22.71
C ASP A 7 -6.88 15.74 21.97
N TYR A 8 -5.69 15.98 22.49
CA TYR A 8 -4.44 15.53 21.87
C TYR A 8 -3.57 14.85 22.91
N ARG A 9 -3.24 13.58 22.66
CA ARG A 9 -2.28 12.80 23.44
C ARG A 9 -1.07 12.47 22.59
N ARG A 10 0.10 12.50 23.21
CA ARG A 10 1.38 12.23 22.55
C ARG A 10 2.17 11.20 23.34
N PRO A 11 1.83 9.91 23.22
CA PRO A 11 2.52 8.82 23.90
C PRO A 11 4.00 8.73 23.47
N GLU A 12 4.82 8.17 24.34
CA GLU A 12 6.26 7.96 24.10
C GLU A 12 6.60 6.50 23.78
N SER A 13 5.62 5.58 23.91
CA SER A 13 5.77 4.16 23.58
C SER A 13 4.53 3.58 22.89
N VAL A 14 4.69 2.41 22.26
CA VAL A 14 3.58 1.66 21.65
C VAL A 14 2.52 1.30 22.69
N ASP A 15 2.93 0.87 23.87
CA ASP A 15 2.00 0.47 24.95
C ASP A 15 1.18 1.65 25.47
N GLU A 16 1.80 2.84 25.61
CA GLU A 16 1.07 4.07 25.95
C GLU A 16 0.09 4.48 24.85
N ALA A 17 0.47 4.31 23.58
CA ALA A 17 -0.42 4.61 22.46
C ALA A 17 -1.62 3.68 22.42
N VAL A 18 -1.41 2.37 22.58
CA VAL A 18 -2.47 1.36 22.69
C VAL A 18 -3.38 1.67 23.88
N THR A 19 -2.83 2.02 25.03
CA THR A 19 -3.62 2.41 26.21
C THR A 19 -4.46 3.65 25.92
N ALA A 20 -3.88 4.67 25.30
CA ALA A 20 -4.61 5.89 24.95
C ALA A 20 -5.73 5.65 23.92
N LEU A 21 -5.53 4.74 22.97
CA LEU A 21 -6.57 4.33 22.02
C LEU A 21 -7.69 3.55 22.73
N ALA A 22 -7.35 2.62 23.60
CA ALA A 22 -8.32 1.85 24.38
C ALA A 22 -9.16 2.76 25.30
N ASP A 23 -8.53 3.73 25.98
CA ASP A 23 -9.20 4.72 26.82
C ASP A 23 -10.18 5.60 26.04
N GLY A 24 -9.80 5.99 24.82
CA GLY A 24 -10.59 6.88 23.97
C GLY A 24 -11.65 6.19 23.11
N GLY A 25 -11.63 4.85 23.03
CA GLY A 25 -12.62 4.06 22.30
C GLY A 25 -12.70 4.41 20.80
N GLU A 26 -13.91 4.30 20.23
CA GLU A 26 -14.14 4.54 18.79
C GLU A 26 -13.88 5.99 18.35
N GLU A 27 -13.89 6.93 19.30
CA GLU A 27 -13.67 8.36 19.06
C GLU A 27 -12.18 8.74 19.06
N ALA A 28 -11.28 7.80 19.38
CA ALA A 28 -9.85 8.00 19.26
C ALA A 28 -9.35 7.69 17.83
N LYS A 29 -8.46 8.53 17.31
CA LYS A 29 -7.75 8.28 16.06
C LYS A 29 -6.26 8.49 16.18
N VAL A 30 -5.52 7.56 15.57
CA VAL A 30 -4.06 7.67 15.44
C VAL A 30 -3.70 8.80 14.50
N LEU A 31 -2.84 9.71 14.96
CA LEU A 31 -2.19 10.73 14.14
C LEU A 31 -0.76 10.27 13.81
N ALA A 32 -0.57 9.78 12.59
CA ALA A 32 0.74 9.50 12.00
C ALA A 32 1.27 10.74 11.26
N GLY A 33 1.56 10.62 9.96
CA GLY A 33 1.98 11.74 9.10
C GLY A 33 0.94 12.84 8.88
N GLY A 34 -0.34 12.55 9.16
CA GLY A 34 -1.46 13.49 9.06
C GLY A 34 -1.88 13.88 7.64
N GLN A 35 -1.31 13.27 6.60
CA GLN A 35 -1.52 13.69 5.21
C GLN A 35 -2.87 13.24 4.60
N SER A 36 -3.58 12.32 5.23
CA SER A 36 -4.98 12.00 4.92
C SER A 36 -5.93 12.50 6.01
N LEU A 37 -5.61 12.21 7.28
CA LEU A 37 -6.46 12.55 8.41
C LEU A 37 -6.67 14.07 8.57
N LEU A 38 -5.61 14.89 8.57
CA LEU A 38 -5.76 16.34 8.80
C LEU A 38 -6.58 17.03 7.69
N PRO A 39 -6.44 16.69 6.39
CA PRO A 39 -7.39 17.11 5.36
C PRO A 39 -8.84 16.73 5.68
N MET A 40 -9.11 15.48 6.09
CA MET A 40 -10.46 15.05 6.46
C MET A 40 -11.03 15.87 7.63
N LEU A 41 -10.22 16.16 8.65
CA LEU A 41 -10.64 16.99 9.78
C LEU A 41 -10.96 18.43 9.34
N ARG A 42 -10.12 19.03 8.50
CA ARG A 42 -10.32 20.40 7.98
C ARG A 42 -11.60 20.51 7.14
N LEU A 43 -11.91 19.46 6.38
CA LEU A 43 -13.13 19.36 5.58
C LEU A 43 -14.34 18.85 6.37
N ARG A 44 -14.16 18.51 7.66
CA ARG A 44 -15.22 17.98 8.52
C ARG A 44 -15.84 16.69 7.98
N LEU A 45 -14.98 15.81 7.46
CA LEU A 45 -15.33 14.45 7.04
C LEU A 45 -15.07 13.42 8.16
N ALA A 46 -14.34 13.82 9.21
CA ALA A 46 -14.12 13.03 10.42
C ALA A 46 -14.05 13.97 11.65
N PHE A 47 -14.48 13.46 12.81
CA PHE A 47 -14.65 14.24 14.05
C PHE A 47 -14.22 13.44 15.29
N PRO A 48 -12.98 12.92 15.35
CA PRO A 48 -12.51 12.24 16.56
C PRO A 48 -12.48 13.21 17.74
N GLU A 49 -12.85 12.72 18.92
CA GLU A 49 -12.71 13.47 20.17
C GLU A 49 -11.25 13.46 20.65
N LEU A 50 -10.47 12.44 20.27
CA LEU A 50 -9.07 12.29 20.68
C LEU A 50 -8.17 11.97 19.49
N LEU A 51 -7.07 12.72 19.36
CA LEU A 51 -5.95 12.34 18.50
C LEU A 51 -4.78 11.80 19.32
N VAL A 52 -4.33 10.59 18.98
CA VAL A 52 -3.15 9.94 19.55
C VAL A 52 -1.98 10.07 18.58
N ASP A 53 -1.08 11.02 18.82
CA ASP A 53 0.08 11.28 17.97
C ASP A 53 1.24 10.34 18.29
N VAL A 54 1.49 9.43 17.36
CA VAL A 54 2.54 8.40 17.44
C VAL A 54 3.87 8.86 16.83
N GLY A 55 3.97 10.14 16.47
CA GLY A 55 5.12 10.78 15.83
C GLY A 55 6.43 10.71 16.61
N ARG A 56 6.40 10.46 17.92
CA ARG A 56 7.59 10.39 18.79
C ARG A 56 8.01 8.98 19.18
N ILE A 57 7.28 7.96 18.77
CA ILE A 57 7.60 6.59 19.14
C ILE A 57 8.69 6.09 18.19
N ASP A 58 9.94 6.08 18.65
CA ASP A 58 11.10 5.71 17.84
C ASP A 58 11.05 4.24 17.39
N GLU A 59 10.43 3.35 18.18
CA GLU A 59 10.21 1.94 17.83
C GLU A 59 9.41 1.76 16.52
N LEU A 60 8.58 2.74 16.13
CA LEU A 60 7.80 2.68 14.91
C LEU A 60 8.57 3.08 13.66
N ARG A 61 9.88 3.32 13.75
CA ARG A 61 10.69 3.90 12.67
C ARG A 61 11.82 2.99 12.25
N GLY A 62 12.24 3.17 11.00
CA GLY A 62 13.45 2.57 10.48
C GLY A 62 13.17 1.35 9.62
N VAL A 63 14.26 0.85 9.06
CA VAL A 63 14.29 -0.29 8.16
C VAL A 63 15.43 -1.20 8.60
N HIS A 64 15.14 -2.49 8.75
CA HIS A 64 16.16 -3.48 9.07
C HIS A 64 15.85 -4.82 8.41
N GLU A 65 16.85 -5.69 8.38
CA GLU A 65 16.73 -7.05 7.85
C GLU A 65 16.55 -8.05 9.00
N GLU A 66 15.62 -8.99 8.83
CA GLU A 66 15.47 -10.17 9.68
C GLU A 66 15.45 -11.41 8.80
N ALA A 67 16.56 -12.17 8.77
CA ALA A 67 16.70 -13.36 7.92
C ALA A 67 16.34 -13.11 6.43
N ASP A 68 15.20 -13.61 5.97
CA ASP A 68 14.65 -13.49 4.61
C ASP A 68 13.60 -12.38 4.46
N THR A 69 13.39 -11.60 5.52
CA THR A 69 12.37 -10.56 5.63
C THR A 69 13.02 -9.18 5.77
N LEU A 70 12.44 -8.19 5.07
CA LEU A 70 12.68 -6.76 5.29
C LEU A 70 11.60 -6.24 6.22
N VAL A 71 11.98 -5.60 7.32
CA VAL A 71 11.06 -5.01 8.29
C VAL A 71 11.13 -3.49 8.20
N ILE A 72 9.97 -2.85 8.11
CA ILE A 72 9.84 -1.39 7.96
C ILE A 72 8.87 -0.89 9.04
N GLY A 73 9.34 -0.03 9.93
CA GLY A 73 8.50 0.60 10.94
C GLY A 73 7.37 1.43 10.32
N ALA A 74 6.16 1.36 10.88
CA ALA A 74 4.96 2.00 10.35
C ALA A 74 5.07 3.53 10.20
N MET A 75 5.89 4.18 11.03
CA MET A 75 6.16 5.62 11.02
C MET A 75 7.33 6.04 10.13
N THR A 76 7.92 5.10 9.39
CA THR A 76 8.89 5.42 8.33
C THR A 76 8.21 6.25 7.25
N THR A 77 8.74 7.43 6.97
CA THR A 77 8.13 8.35 6.01
C THR A 77 8.29 7.82 4.59
N HIS A 78 7.43 8.25 3.67
CA HIS A 78 7.59 7.89 2.25
C HIS A 78 8.95 8.36 1.70
N HIS A 79 9.45 9.50 2.19
CA HIS A 79 10.79 9.96 1.85
C HIS A 79 11.87 8.98 2.29
N ASP A 80 11.81 8.53 3.54
CA ASP A 80 12.81 7.58 4.08
C ASP A 80 12.71 6.23 3.39
N VAL A 81 11.50 5.71 3.15
CA VAL A 81 11.28 4.47 2.38
C VAL A 81 11.93 4.54 0.99
N LEU A 82 11.78 5.68 0.29
CA LEU A 82 12.35 5.88 -1.03
C LEU A 82 13.88 5.99 -1.01
N ALA A 83 14.43 6.61 0.04
CA ALA A 83 15.86 6.85 0.19
C ALA A 83 16.61 5.61 0.69
N ASP A 84 15.95 4.73 1.43
CA ASP A 84 16.56 3.63 2.15
C ASP A 84 17.20 2.57 1.21
N PRO A 85 18.48 2.22 1.42
CA PRO A 85 19.19 1.27 0.56
C PRO A 85 18.68 -0.16 0.70
N LEU A 86 18.18 -0.59 1.87
CA LEU A 86 17.62 -1.92 2.07
C LEU A 86 16.28 -2.05 1.34
N VAL A 87 15.42 -1.03 1.39
CA VAL A 87 14.17 -1.01 0.62
C VAL A 87 14.47 -1.13 -0.88
N ARG A 88 15.40 -0.32 -1.40
CA ARG A 88 15.78 -0.38 -2.82
C ARG A 88 16.31 -1.74 -3.25
N ARG A 89 17.05 -2.41 -2.37
CA ARG A 89 17.65 -3.72 -2.64
C ARG A 89 16.65 -4.87 -2.51
N HIS A 90 15.78 -4.83 -1.51
CA HIS A 90 14.97 -5.98 -1.11
C HIS A 90 13.47 -5.83 -1.35
N ALA A 91 13.00 -4.62 -1.67
CA ALA A 91 11.61 -4.31 -1.96
C ALA A 91 11.53 -3.19 -3.02
N GLY A 92 12.26 -3.35 -4.12
CA GLY A 92 12.39 -2.31 -5.15
C GLY A 92 11.05 -1.84 -5.73
N LEU A 93 10.05 -2.72 -5.80
CA LEU A 93 8.67 -2.36 -6.18
C LEU A 93 8.07 -1.33 -5.22
N LEU A 94 8.30 -1.45 -3.90
CA LEU A 94 7.86 -0.49 -2.91
C LEU A 94 8.51 0.88 -3.13
N ALA A 95 9.83 0.92 -3.37
CA ALA A 95 10.53 2.17 -3.66
C ALA A 95 9.97 2.83 -4.93
N ALA A 96 9.80 2.07 -6.02
CA ALA A 96 9.29 2.57 -7.29
C ALA A 96 7.87 3.14 -7.18
N ALA A 97 6.98 2.47 -6.45
CA ALA A 97 5.63 2.99 -6.22
C ALA A 97 5.65 4.23 -5.33
N THR A 98 6.44 4.23 -4.26
CA THR A 98 6.55 5.34 -3.30
C THR A 98 7.04 6.64 -3.96
N GLU A 99 7.89 6.55 -4.99
CA GLU A 99 8.33 7.71 -5.78
C GLU A 99 7.15 8.47 -6.43
N THR A 100 6.07 7.76 -6.77
CA THR A 100 4.87 8.29 -7.43
C THR A 100 3.79 8.78 -6.43
N VAL A 101 4.03 8.62 -5.13
CA VAL A 101 3.08 9.01 -4.08
C VAL A 101 3.19 10.52 -3.86
N ALA A 102 2.15 11.25 -4.28
CA ALA A 102 1.98 12.68 -4.02
C ALA A 102 3.22 13.52 -4.39
N ASP A 103 3.53 14.53 -3.57
CA ASP A 103 4.66 15.44 -3.75
C ASP A 103 5.71 15.29 -2.63
N PRO A 104 6.90 15.90 -2.76
CA PRO A 104 7.94 15.81 -1.73
C PRO A 104 7.52 16.30 -0.33
N ALA A 105 6.65 17.31 -0.22
CA ALA A 105 6.20 17.82 1.07
C ALA A 105 5.28 16.80 1.77
N VAL A 106 4.37 16.19 1.01
CA VAL A 106 3.56 15.07 1.48
C VAL A 106 4.46 13.88 1.84
N ARG A 107 5.44 13.52 1.01
CA ARG A 107 6.32 12.37 1.28
C ARG A 107 7.21 12.51 2.50
N ASN A 108 7.61 13.73 2.86
CA ASN A 108 8.37 14.01 4.08
C ASN A 108 7.57 13.86 5.37
N ARG A 109 6.23 13.78 5.29
CA ARG A 109 5.37 13.63 6.47
C ARG A 109 4.56 12.35 6.44
N GLY A 110 3.98 12.02 5.28
CA GLY A 110 3.25 10.78 5.04
C GLY A 110 4.13 9.58 5.32
N THR A 111 3.53 8.56 5.92
CA THR A 111 4.19 7.38 6.45
C THR A 111 3.66 6.14 5.78
N LEU A 112 4.50 5.11 5.58
CA LEU A 112 4.08 3.83 5.03
C LEU A 112 2.88 3.25 5.78
N GLY A 113 2.99 3.11 7.11
CA GLY A 113 1.92 2.55 7.93
C GLY A 113 0.65 3.39 7.91
N GLY A 114 0.76 4.72 7.96
CA GLY A 114 -0.39 5.62 7.82
C GLY A 114 -1.13 5.44 6.49
N SER A 115 -0.42 5.27 5.36
CA SER A 115 -1.05 4.99 4.06
C SER A 115 -1.76 3.64 4.04
N LEU A 116 -1.18 2.61 4.65
CA LEU A 116 -1.76 1.26 4.67
C LEU A 116 -2.98 1.21 5.60
N ALA A 117 -2.85 1.75 6.82
CA ALA A 117 -3.93 1.78 7.80
C ALA A 117 -5.13 2.65 7.36
N HIS A 118 -4.89 3.67 6.51
CA HIS A 118 -5.98 4.45 5.93
C HIS A 118 -6.85 3.64 4.95
N ALA A 119 -6.28 2.60 4.32
CA ALA A 119 -6.98 1.65 3.46
C ALA A 119 -7.82 2.28 2.34
N ASP A 120 -7.38 3.43 1.80
CA ASP A 120 -7.99 4.00 0.61
C ASP A 120 -7.59 3.15 -0.62
N PRO A 121 -8.54 2.58 -1.39
CA PRO A 121 -8.22 1.78 -2.56
C PRO A 121 -7.49 2.59 -3.65
N ALA A 122 -7.57 3.92 -3.64
CA ALA A 122 -6.84 4.77 -4.56
C ALA A 122 -5.36 4.95 -4.17
N ALA A 123 -4.96 4.56 -2.96
CA ALA A 123 -3.58 4.61 -2.51
C ALA A 123 -2.72 3.55 -3.21
N ASP A 124 -1.51 3.95 -3.60
CA ASP A 124 -0.60 3.10 -4.37
C ASP A 124 -0.08 1.89 -3.55
N LEU A 125 0.28 2.14 -2.29
CA LEU A 125 1.05 1.19 -1.47
C LEU A 125 0.28 -0.06 -1.00
N PRO A 126 -1.03 -0.02 -0.70
CA PRO A 126 -1.82 -1.22 -0.41
C PRO A 126 -1.67 -2.33 -1.46
N ALA A 127 -1.81 -2.00 -2.76
CA ALA A 127 -1.66 -2.98 -3.84
C ALA A 127 -0.23 -3.52 -3.96
N VAL A 128 0.77 -2.69 -3.65
CA VAL A 128 2.19 -3.09 -3.67
C VAL A 128 2.52 -4.07 -2.55
N VAL A 129 2.10 -3.78 -1.32
CA VAL A 129 2.29 -4.68 -0.18
C VAL A 129 1.54 -6.00 -0.42
N LEU A 130 0.37 -5.95 -1.05
CA LEU A 130 -0.39 -7.13 -1.46
C LEU A 130 0.34 -7.95 -2.53
N ALA A 131 0.96 -7.31 -3.54
CA ALA A 131 1.75 -8.01 -4.57
C ALA A 131 3.04 -8.63 -4.02
N LEU A 132 3.64 -8.01 -3.01
CA LEU A 132 4.83 -8.49 -2.32
C LEU A 132 4.55 -9.62 -1.32
N ASP A 133 3.28 -10.03 -1.14
CA ASP A 133 2.84 -10.92 -0.06
C ASP A 133 3.30 -10.44 1.33
N GLY A 134 3.18 -9.14 1.57
CA GLY A 134 3.57 -8.54 2.82
C GLY A 134 2.69 -8.96 4.00
N GLU A 135 3.22 -8.75 5.20
CA GLU A 135 2.52 -8.90 6.46
C GLU A 135 2.57 -7.59 7.25
N LEU A 136 1.52 -7.33 8.04
CA LEU A 136 1.35 -6.13 8.84
C LEU A 136 1.24 -6.53 10.30
N VAL A 137 2.08 -5.96 11.16
CA VAL A 137 2.09 -6.27 12.60
C VAL A 137 1.32 -5.18 13.34
N ALA A 138 0.23 -5.57 13.97
CA ALA A 138 -0.57 -4.71 14.84
C ALA A 138 -0.25 -4.99 16.31
N ALA A 139 -0.25 -3.96 17.13
CA ALA A 139 -0.22 -4.05 18.59
C ALA A 139 -1.55 -3.55 19.15
N GLY A 140 -2.12 -4.30 20.09
CA GLY A 140 -3.30 -3.88 20.86
C GLY A 140 -3.21 -4.36 22.31
N PRO A 141 -4.27 -4.21 23.12
CA PRO A 141 -4.24 -4.55 24.55
C PRO A 141 -3.95 -6.03 24.84
N ARG A 142 -4.12 -6.90 23.84
CA ARG A 142 -3.84 -8.35 23.91
C ARG A 142 -2.45 -8.73 23.39
N GLY A 143 -1.58 -7.74 23.13
CA GLY A 143 -0.25 -7.93 22.58
C GLY A 143 -0.21 -7.72 21.07
N ARG A 144 0.80 -8.31 20.42
CA ARG A 144 1.05 -8.17 18.97
C ARG A 144 0.45 -9.31 18.18
N ARG A 145 -0.07 -9.00 16.99
CA ARG A 145 -0.50 -9.99 16.00
C ARG A 145 -0.05 -9.61 14.60
N THR A 146 0.23 -10.61 13.79
CA THR A 146 0.60 -10.45 12.38
C THR A 146 -0.62 -10.73 11.50
N ILE A 147 -0.85 -9.87 10.51
CA ILE A 147 -1.98 -9.94 9.57
C ILE A 147 -1.39 -9.96 8.16
N ALA A 148 -1.72 -10.98 7.36
CA ALA A 148 -1.29 -11.01 5.97
C ALA A 148 -1.95 -9.86 5.19
N ALA A 149 -1.25 -9.25 4.24
CA ALA A 149 -1.77 -8.12 3.47
C ALA A 149 -3.09 -8.43 2.75
N ARG A 150 -3.27 -9.68 2.30
CA ARG A 150 -4.52 -10.17 1.69
C ARG A 150 -5.73 -10.13 2.63
N ASP A 151 -5.49 -10.16 3.93
CA ASP A 151 -6.51 -10.18 4.99
C ASP A 151 -6.60 -8.82 5.71
N PHE A 152 -5.74 -7.85 5.36
CA PHE A 152 -5.64 -6.57 6.06
C PHE A 152 -6.64 -5.52 5.54
N PHE A 153 -6.95 -5.51 4.24
CA PHE A 153 -7.87 -4.53 3.65
C PHE A 153 -9.24 -5.17 3.49
N THR A 154 -10.22 -4.71 4.27
CA THR A 154 -11.50 -5.41 4.42
C THR A 154 -12.65 -4.76 3.67
N ASP A 155 -12.61 -3.43 3.50
CA ASP A 155 -13.58 -2.66 2.72
C ASP A 155 -13.02 -1.26 2.40
N TYR A 156 -13.80 -0.44 1.71
CA TYR A 156 -13.49 0.95 1.40
C TYR A 156 -13.14 1.76 2.66
N LEU A 157 -11.89 2.23 2.77
CA LEU A 157 -11.35 2.95 3.93
C LEU A 157 -11.41 2.14 5.24
N GLN A 158 -11.43 0.80 5.14
CA GLN A 158 -11.46 -0.10 6.29
C GLN A 158 -10.32 -1.12 6.22
N SER A 159 -9.63 -1.26 7.34
CA SER A 159 -8.62 -2.31 7.55
C SER A 159 -9.05 -3.26 8.67
N ALA A 160 -8.32 -4.36 8.81
CA ALA A 160 -8.52 -5.37 9.84
C ALA A 160 -8.03 -4.93 11.25
N LEU A 161 -7.54 -3.68 11.39
CA LEU A 161 -7.15 -3.13 12.69
C LEU A 161 -8.38 -2.95 13.59
N GLY A 162 -8.25 -3.38 14.85
CA GLY A 162 -9.18 -3.03 15.91
C GLY A 162 -9.14 -1.53 16.23
N PRO A 163 -10.19 -0.97 16.86
CA PRO A 163 -10.23 0.45 17.25
C PRO A 163 -9.13 0.81 18.27
N ASP A 164 -8.65 -0.18 19.03
CA ASP A 164 -7.61 -0.10 20.05
C ASP A 164 -6.24 -0.62 19.56
N GLU A 165 -6.10 -0.88 18.26
CA GLU A 165 -4.86 -1.38 17.67
C GLU A 165 -4.06 -0.30 16.93
N LEU A 166 -2.75 -0.44 17.00
CA LEU A 166 -1.77 0.38 16.29
C LEU A 166 -0.97 -0.49 15.33
N LEU A 167 -0.88 -0.10 14.06
CA LEU A 167 0.06 -0.71 13.12
C LEU A 167 1.50 -0.33 13.50
N VAL A 168 2.33 -1.33 13.78
CA VAL A 168 3.69 -1.17 14.30
C VAL A 168 4.73 -1.24 13.18
N GLU A 169 4.64 -2.25 12.33
CA GLU A 169 5.60 -2.51 11.26
C GLU A 169 4.96 -3.24 10.09
N VAL A 170 5.63 -3.15 8.94
CA VAL A 170 5.34 -3.89 7.71
C VAL A 170 6.52 -4.81 7.44
N ARG A 171 6.22 -6.09 7.22
CA ARG A 171 7.19 -7.15 6.98
C ARG A 171 7.04 -7.62 5.53
N LEU A 172 8.11 -7.55 4.75
CA LEU A 172 8.10 -7.89 3.33
C LEU A 172 9.14 -8.99 3.06
N PRO A 173 8.77 -10.08 2.37
CA PRO A 173 9.75 -11.02 1.85
C PRO A 173 10.76 -10.29 0.95
N LYS A 174 12.05 -10.62 1.09
CA LYS A 174 13.08 -10.03 0.23
C LYS A 174 12.86 -10.45 -1.22
N SER A 175 12.77 -9.49 -2.13
CA SER A 175 12.41 -9.73 -3.54
C SER A 175 13.43 -10.54 -4.33
N GLY A 176 14.67 -10.73 -3.85
CA GLY A 176 15.65 -11.60 -4.51
C GLY A 176 15.90 -11.26 -5.99
N ASP A 177 15.62 -12.23 -6.85
CA ASP A 177 15.79 -12.21 -8.31
C ASP A 177 14.54 -11.74 -9.09
N TRP A 178 13.48 -11.35 -8.39
CA TRP A 178 12.26 -10.87 -9.03
C TRP A 178 12.49 -9.55 -9.76
N GLY A 179 12.14 -9.52 -11.04
CA GLY A 179 11.95 -8.28 -11.78
C GLY A 179 10.66 -7.60 -11.32
N PHE A 180 10.61 -6.26 -11.37
CA PHE A 180 9.44 -5.53 -10.90
C PHE A 180 9.16 -4.28 -11.72
N ARG A 181 7.90 -3.85 -11.71
CA ARG A 181 7.46 -2.57 -12.28
C ARG A 181 6.22 -2.06 -11.57
N TYR A 182 6.16 -0.76 -11.33
CA TYR A 182 4.94 -0.06 -10.98
C TYR A 182 4.51 0.83 -12.16
N GLU A 183 3.28 0.67 -12.63
CA GLU A 183 2.66 1.54 -13.62
C GLU A 183 1.48 2.26 -12.98
N LYS A 184 1.46 3.59 -13.05
CA LYS A 184 0.40 4.43 -12.47
C LYS A 184 -0.19 5.33 -13.54
N PHE A 185 -1.46 5.13 -13.86
CA PHE A 185 -2.21 6.08 -14.65
C PHE A 185 -2.90 7.12 -13.76
N HIS A 186 -2.58 8.38 -14.01
CA HIS A 186 -3.06 9.54 -13.26
C HIS A 186 -3.12 10.77 -14.18
N ARG A 187 -3.95 11.76 -13.85
CA ARG A 187 -4.08 12.97 -14.68
C ARG A 187 -3.02 14.03 -14.43
N THR A 188 -2.54 14.12 -13.19
CA THR A 188 -1.50 15.07 -12.78
C THR A 188 -0.51 14.36 -11.88
N ALA A 189 0.76 14.75 -11.91
CA ALA A 189 1.87 14.00 -11.31
C ALA A 189 1.68 13.62 -9.82
N GLN A 190 0.86 14.39 -9.09
CA GLN A 190 0.63 14.23 -7.65
C GLN A 190 -0.71 13.56 -7.32
N ALA A 191 -1.53 13.23 -8.33
CA ALA A 191 -2.85 12.67 -8.12
C ALA A 191 -2.80 11.21 -7.65
N TRP A 192 -3.87 10.79 -7.01
CA TRP A 192 -4.18 9.37 -6.78
C TRP A 192 -4.20 8.60 -8.10
N ALA A 193 -3.96 7.29 -8.02
CA ALA A 193 -4.06 6.43 -9.19
C ALA A 193 -5.53 6.35 -9.65
N ALA A 194 -5.79 6.68 -10.91
CA ALA A 194 -7.04 6.26 -11.54
C ALA A 194 -7.02 4.74 -11.76
N VAL A 195 -5.86 4.22 -12.17
CA VAL A 195 -5.50 2.80 -12.14
C VAL A 195 -4.00 2.68 -11.84
N GLY A 196 -3.63 1.80 -10.93
CA GLY A 196 -2.24 1.44 -10.66
C GLY A 196 -2.05 -0.07 -10.80
N VAL A 197 -0.89 -0.49 -11.30
CA VAL A 197 -0.53 -1.91 -11.45
C VAL A 197 0.87 -2.13 -10.90
N ALA A 198 0.95 -2.94 -9.85
CA ALA A 198 2.17 -3.34 -9.18
C ALA A 198 2.52 -4.77 -9.58
N VAL A 199 3.63 -4.94 -10.30
CA VAL A 199 4.03 -6.24 -10.87
C VAL A 199 5.36 -6.69 -10.30
N LEU A 200 5.42 -7.97 -9.91
CA LEU A 200 6.65 -8.74 -9.82
C LEU A 200 6.60 -9.91 -10.81
N VAL A 201 7.72 -10.20 -11.46
CA VAL A 201 7.90 -11.35 -12.37
C VAL A 201 9.19 -12.09 -12.01
N ARG A 202 9.11 -13.41 -11.90
CA ARG A 202 10.27 -14.29 -11.92
C ARG A 202 10.29 -15.03 -13.25
N SER A 203 11.40 -14.92 -13.97
CA SER A 203 11.60 -15.56 -15.27
C SER A 203 12.50 -16.79 -15.16
N ASP A 204 12.21 -17.82 -15.94
CA ASP A 204 13.06 -19.00 -16.11
C ASP A 204 13.18 -19.32 -17.60
N GLY A 205 14.40 -19.29 -18.14
CA GLY A 205 14.66 -19.59 -19.56
C GLY A 205 13.87 -18.72 -20.55
N GLY A 206 13.62 -17.45 -20.23
CA GLY A 206 12.83 -16.53 -21.08
C GLY A 206 11.31 -16.66 -20.94
N ARG A 207 10.83 -17.57 -20.09
CA ARG A 207 9.42 -17.75 -19.76
C ARG A 207 9.11 -17.17 -18.39
N ILE A 208 7.88 -16.72 -18.19
CA ILE A 208 7.42 -16.30 -16.87
C ILE A 208 7.15 -17.54 -16.01
N ALA A 209 7.98 -17.77 -14.99
CA ALA A 209 7.78 -18.86 -14.04
C ALA A 209 6.73 -18.50 -12.99
N GLU A 210 6.72 -17.24 -12.54
CA GLU A 210 5.74 -16.72 -11.58
C GLU A 210 5.52 -15.22 -11.85
N ALA A 211 4.29 -14.76 -11.68
CA ALA A 211 3.93 -13.35 -11.69
C ALA A 211 3.03 -13.02 -10.50
N ARG A 212 3.20 -11.83 -9.93
CA ARG A 212 2.34 -11.27 -8.87
C ARG A 212 1.92 -9.87 -9.28
N ILE A 213 0.62 -9.62 -9.29
CA ILE A 213 0.01 -8.43 -9.85
C ILE A 213 -0.98 -7.85 -8.86
N GLY A 214 -0.61 -6.74 -8.22
CA GLY A 214 -1.49 -5.91 -7.41
C GLY A 214 -2.16 -4.83 -8.26
N LEU A 215 -3.44 -4.59 -8.02
CA LEU A 215 -4.25 -3.57 -8.69
C LEU A 215 -4.69 -2.49 -7.71
N THR A 216 -4.39 -1.24 -8.04
CA THR A 216 -4.81 -0.05 -7.30
C THR A 216 -6.08 0.52 -7.90
N ASN A 217 -7.05 0.86 -7.06
CA ASN A 217 -8.32 1.52 -7.41
C ASN A 217 -9.23 0.71 -8.37
N MET A 218 -9.13 -0.63 -8.31
CA MET A 218 -9.90 -1.57 -9.13
C MET A 218 -11.03 -2.29 -8.37
N GLY A 219 -11.34 -1.82 -7.16
CA GLY A 219 -12.38 -2.35 -6.28
C GLY A 219 -12.43 -1.53 -4.98
N PRO A 220 -13.24 -1.96 -3.98
CA PRO A 220 -13.30 -1.30 -2.68
C PRO A 220 -12.00 -1.44 -1.88
N THR A 221 -11.17 -2.45 -2.20
CA THR A 221 -9.87 -2.76 -1.60
C THR A 221 -8.80 -2.95 -2.69
N PRO A 222 -7.50 -2.95 -2.38
CA PRO A 222 -6.48 -3.43 -3.33
C PRO A 222 -6.75 -4.89 -3.70
N LEU A 223 -6.54 -5.24 -4.97
CA LEU A 223 -6.85 -6.58 -5.50
C LEU A 223 -5.59 -7.26 -6.06
N ARG A 224 -5.57 -8.60 -6.06
CA ARG A 224 -4.63 -9.39 -6.87
C ARG A 224 -5.31 -9.78 -8.18
N ALA A 225 -4.63 -9.60 -9.30
CA ALA A 225 -5.14 -10.01 -10.62
C ALA A 225 -4.90 -11.50 -10.85
N ALA A 226 -5.48 -12.37 -10.01
CA ALA A 226 -5.17 -13.80 -9.96
C ALA A 226 -5.38 -14.52 -11.31
N ALA A 227 -6.39 -14.13 -12.08
CA ALA A 227 -6.63 -14.69 -13.41
C ALA A 227 -5.50 -14.38 -14.39
N ALA A 228 -4.96 -13.15 -14.37
CA ALA A 228 -3.80 -12.76 -15.16
C ALA A 228 -2.51 -13.44 -14.65
N GLU A 229 -2.31 -13.55 -13.33
CA GLU A 229 -1.18 -14.28 -12.75
C GLU A 229 -1.14 -15.74 -13.24
N ALA A 230 -2.28 -16.43 -13.20
CA ALA A 230 -2.41 -17.79 -13.69
C ALA A 230 -2.18 -17.89 -15.20
N ALA A 231 -2.72 -16.96 -15.98
CA ALA A 231 -2.54 -16.95 -17.44
C ALA A 231 -1.12 -16.61 -17.89
N LEU A 232 -0.32 -15.92 -17.05
CA LEU A 232 1.07 -15.58 -17.32
C LEU A 232 2.03 -16.73 -17.03
N ALA A 233 1.64 -17.73 -16.23
CA ALA A 233 2.50 -18.86 -15.93
C ALA A 233 2.86 -19.63 -17.22
N GLY A 234 4.17 -19.70 -17.53
CA GLY A 234 4.71 -20.31 -18.73
C GLY A 234 4.71 -19.43 -19.98
N ALA A 235 4.13 -18.22 -19.90
CA ALA A 235 4.05 -17.30 -21.03
C ALA A 235 5.45 -16.87 -21.51
N GLU A 236 5.62 -16.85 -22.83
CA GLU A 236 6.85 -16.49 -23.51
C GLU A 236 6.61 -15.32 -24.48
N GLY A 237 7.40 -14.27 -24.30
CA GLY A 237 7.43 -13.12 -25.19
C GLY A 237 6.15 -12.24 -25.20
N PRO A 238 6.15 -11.19 -26.04
CA PRO A 238 5.16 -10.12 -25.93
C PRO A 238 3.72 -10.48 -26.28
N GLU A 239 3.49 -11.45 -27.16
CA GLU A 239 2.14 -11.83 -27.62
C GLU A 239 1.38 -12.63 -26.56
N GLU A 240 2.06 -13.58 -25.90
CA GLU A 240 1.44 -14.38 -24.84
C GLU A 240 1.16 -13.53 -23.60
N VAL A 241 2.11 -12.65 -23.24
CA VAL A 241 1.90 -11.65 -22.17
C VAL A 241 0.71 -10.75 -22.47
N ALA A 242 0.56 -10.29 -23.72
CA ALA A 242 -0.59 -9.48 -24.12
C ALA A 242 -1.92 -10.24 -23.94
N ARG A 243 -1.96 -11.51 -24.36
CA ARG A 243 -3.15 -12.36 -24.22
C ARG A 243 -3.51 -12.60 -22.75
N ALA A 244 -2.51 -12.88 -21.91
CA ALA A 244 -2.72 -13.12 -20.49
C ALA A 244 -3.19 -11.85 -19.74
N ALA A 245 -2.67 -10.68 -20.12
CA ALA A 245 -3.05 -9.40 -19.52
C ALA A 245 -4.52 -9.01 -19.76
N GLU A 246 -5.22 -9.62 -20.73
CA GLU A 246 -6.67 -9.39 -20.92
C GLU A 246 -7.50 -9.85 -19.72
N ALA A 247 -7.00 -10.83 -18.96
CA ALA A 247 -7.62 -11.33 -17.72
C ALA A 247 -7.37 -10.40 -16.51
N ALA A 248 -6.60 -9.31 -16.65
CA ALA A 248 -6.23 -8.46 -15.52
C ALA A 248 -7.43 -7.75 -14.86
N ALA A 249 -8.52 -7.53 -15.60
CA ALA A 249 -9.73 -6.89 -15.07
C ALA A 249 -10.77 -7.91 -14.56
N GLU A 250 -10.51 -9.21 -14.67
CA GLU A 250 -11.44 -10.24 -14.18
C GLU A 250 -11.59 -10.16 -12.67
N GLY A 251 -12.83 -10.19 -12.18
CA GLY A 251 -13.14 -10.08 -10.74
C GLY A 251 -12.96 -8.68 -10.16
N THR A 252 -12.73 -7.66 -10.98
CA THR A 252 -12.63 -6.26 -10.53
C THR A 252 -13.99 -5.57 -10.53
N SER A 253 -14.11 -4.48 -9.75
CA SER A 253 -15.33 -3.67 -9.64
C SER A 253 -15.00 -2.18 -9.41
N PRO A 254 -14.23 -1.54 -10.32
CA PRO A 254 -13.83 -0.15 -10.16
C PRO A 254 -15.04 0.81 -10.17
N SER A 255 -14.97 1.87 -9.38
CA SER A 255 -16.00 2.90 -9.37
C SER A 255 -15.93 3.79 -10.62
N THR A 256 -17.09 4.30 -11.02
CA THR A 256 -17.19 5.39 -12.01
C THR A 256 -17.14 6.73 -11.28
N ASP A 257 -16.22 7.61 -11.69
CA ASP A 257 -16.10 8.95 -11.13
C ASP A 257 -15.58 9.97 -12.18
N LEU A 258 -15.16 11.15 -11.72
CA LEU A 258 -14.63 12.22 -12.58
C LEU A 258 -13.33 11.84 -13.33
N TRP A 259 -12.72 10.71 -12.98
CA TRP A 259 -11.44 10.26 -13.50
C TRP A 259 -11.57 9.12 -14.51
N GLY A 260 -12.76 8.52 -14.64
CA GLY A 260 -13.08 7.54 -15.67
C GLY A 260 -14.28 6.67 -15.31
N SER A 261 -14.85 6.01 -16.32
CA SER A 261 -15.85 4.96 -16.11
C SER A 261 -15.19 3.65 -15.67
N SER A 262 -15.99 2.74 -15.11
CA SER A 262 -15.55 1.37 -14.80
C SER A 262 -14.90 0.70 -16.01
N GLU A 263 -15.53 0.77 -17.19
CA GLU A 263 -15.05 0.14 -18.41
C GLU A 263 -13.70 0.72 -18.87
N TYR A 264 -13.52 2.03 -18.71
CA TYR A 264 -12.25 2.67 -19.00
C TYR A 264 -11.14 2.19 -18.06
N ARG A 265 -11.43 2.07 -16.76
CA ARG A 265 -10.47 1.57 -15.77
C ARG A 265 -10.10 0.11 -16.02
N GLU A 266 -11.07 -0.74 -16.32
CA GLU A 266 -10.83 -2.14 -16.71
C GLU A 266 -9.95 -2.24 -17.96
N HIS A 267 -10.23 -1.43 -18.99
CA HIS A 267 -9.38 -1.37 -20.18
C HIS A 267 -7.95 -0.94 -19.82
N MET A 268 -7.80 0.10 -19.00
CA MET A 268 -6.49 0.57 -18.55
C MET A 268 -5.74 -0.48 -17.72
N ALA A 269 -6.42 -1.25 -16.86
CA ALA A 269 -5.81 -2.32 -16.09
C ALA A 269 -5.15 -3.37 -17.00
N ARG A 270 -5.82 -3.79 -18.09
CA ARG A 270 -5.26 -4.72 -19.09
C ARG A 270 -4.03 -4.14 -19.79
N VAL A 271 -4.12 -2.90 -20.26
CA VAL A 271 -3.03 -2.20 -20.95
C VAL A 271 -1.80 -2.01 -20.06
N LEU A 272 -2.00 -1.53 -18.83
CA LEU A 272 -0.92 -1.29 -17.88
C LEU A 272 -0.30 -2.58 -17.38
N THR A 273 -1.09 -3.64 -17.15
CA THR A 273 -0.58 -4.96 -16.79
C THR A 273 0.36 -5.50 -17.85
N ARG A 274 -0.04 -5.47 -19.13
CA ARG A 274 0.84 -5.87 -20.23
C ARG A 274 2.17 -5.10 -20.21
N ARG A 275 2.11 -3.76 -20.09
CA ARG A 275 3.32 -2.91 -20.06
C ARG A 275 4.21 -3.23 -18.88
N ALA A 276 3.62 -3.38 -17.70
CA ALA A 276 4.32 -3.61 -16.46
C ALA A 276 5.02 -4.99 -16.45
N VAL A 277 4.32 -6.04 -16.91
CA VAL A 277 4.89 -7.38 -17.01
C VAL A 277 6.06 -7.43 -17.99
N LEU A 278 5.93 -6.82 -19.18
CA LEU A 278 7.03 -6.78 -20.15
C LEU A 278 8.24 -6.01 -19.64
N ALA A 279 8.02 -4.91 -18.92
CA ALA A 279 9.11 -4.15 -18.31
C ALA A 279 9.76 -4.91 -17.15
N ALA A 280 8.97 -5.61 -16.33
CA ALA A 280 9.46 -6.38 -15.19
C ALA A 280 10.23 -7.64 -15.61
N ALA A 281 9.80 -8.34 -16.67
CA ALA A 281 10.47 -9.53 -17.19
C ALA A 281 11.86 -9.23 -17.79
N GLY A 282 12.16 -7.96 -18.07
CA GLY A 282 13.39 -7.52 -18.74
C GLY A 282 13.37 -7.75 -20.25
N PRO A 283 14.34 -7.19 -21.00
CA PRO A 283 14.50 -7.54 -22.41
C PRO A 283 14.88 -9.03 -22.53
N SER A 284 14.17 -9.72 -23.43
CA SER A 284 14.53 -11.05 -23.92
C SER A 284 15.87 -11.02 -24.66
#